data_AF-S8DPB9-F1
#
_entry.id   AF-S8DPB9-F1
#
_cell.length_a   1.000
_cell.length_b   1.000
_cell.length_c   1.000
_cell.angle_alpha   90.00
_cell.angle_beta   90.00
_cell.angle_gamma   90.00
#
_symmetry.space_group_name_H-M   'P 1'
#
loop_
_entity.id
_entity.type
_entity.pdbx_description
1 polymer ?
#
loop_
_entity_poly.entity_id
_entity_poly.type
_entity_poly.pdbx_seq_one_letter_code
_entity_poly.pdbx_strand_id
1 'polypeptide(L)'
;GKVVAKFCAKYLHQQVLKHEAYVAGDVGTSVRTAFFRMDEMMRGQRGWRELAVLGDKINKFTGMIEGFIWSLRSSSEKNDQVDDWPFEEGPHSDFAGPTSGCTACVAVIRENYLVVANAGDSRCVISRNGQAYNLSRDHKPDLEAERERILKAGGFIHAGRVNGSLNLARAIG
;
A
#
# COMPACT_ATOMS: atom_id res chain seq x y z
N GLY A 1 5.86 7.81 3.94
CA GLY A 1 6.22 8.44 2.67
C GLY A 1 4.98 8.90 1.93
N LYS A 2 4.83 10.20 1.70
CA LYS A 2 3.69 10.77 0.94
C LYS A 2 3.65 10.28 -0.50
N VAL A 3 4.82 10.10 -1.13
CA VAL A 3 4.94 9.61 -2.51
C VAL A 3 4.43 8.18 -2.62
N VAL A 4 4.88 7.28 -1.74
CA VAL A 4 4.42 5.88 -1.70
C VAL A 4 2.92 5.78 -1.43
N ALA A 5 2.39 6.59 -0.51
CA ALA A 5 0.95 6.63 -0.27
C ALA A 5 0.14 7.01 -1.53
N LYS A 6 0.63 7.98 -2.32
CA LYS A 6 0.01 8.33 -3.62
C LYS A 6 0.15 7.22 -4.65
N PHE A 7 1.30 6.54 -4.68
CA PHE A 7 1.52 5.41 -5.57
C PHE A 7 0.52 4.29 -5.28
N CYS A 8 0.39 3.89 -4.01
CA CYS A 8 -0.59 2.89 -3.57
C CYS A 8 -2.03 3.34 -3.88
N ALA A 9 -2.38 4.61 -3.63
CA ALA A 9 -3.71 5.13 -3.96
C ALA A 9 -4.01 5.04 -5.48
N LYS A 10 -3.01 5.27 -6.33
CA LYS A 10 -3.13 5.20 -7.78
C LYS A 10 -3.28 3.77 -8.31
N TYR A 11 -2.52 2.81 -7.77
CA TYR A 11 -2.37 1.50 -8.40
C TYR A 11 -2.98 0.32 -7.63
N LEU A 12 -3.09 0.39 -6.30
CA LEU A 12 -3.47 -0.77 -5.47
C LEU A 12 -4.83 -1.36 -5.87
N HIS A 13 -5.85 -0.51 -6.01
CA HIS A 13 -7.19 -0.95 -6.38
C HIS A 13 -7.24 -1.59 -7.78
N GLN A 14 -6.41 -1.11 -8.72
CA GLN A 14 -6.32 -1.69 -10.06
C GLN A 14 -5.72 -3.10 -10.01
N GLN A 15 -4.66 -3.29 -9.21
CA GLN A 15 -4.03 -4.60 -9.05
C GLN A 15 -4.97 -5.62 -8.36
N VAL A 16 -5.78 -5.18 -7.39
CA VAL A 16 -6.83 -6.02 -6.80
C VAL A 16 -7.79 -6.51 -7.88
N LEU A 17 -8.32 -5.59 -8.70
CA LEU A 17 -9.34 -5.92 -9.71
C LEU A 17 -8.79 -6.75 -10.88
N LYS A 18 -7.52 -6.54 -11.26
CA LYS A 18 -6.85 -7.25 -12.37
C LYS A 18 -6.49 -8.70 -12.03
N HIS A 19 -6.29 -9.01 -10.75
CA HIS A 19 -5.82 -10.34 -10.33
C HIS A 19 -6.89 -11.43 -10.57
N GLU A 20 -6.48 -12.60 -11.11
CA GLU A 20 -7.37 -13.72 -11.43
C GLU A 20 -8.21 -14.21 -10.24
N ALA A 21 -7.62 -14.24 -9.04
CA ALA A 21 -8.32 -14.59 -7.80
C ALA A 21 -9.54 -13.69 -7.54
N TYR A 22 -9.49 -12.40 -7.94
CA TYR A 22 -10.65 -11.52 -7.82
C TYR A 22 -11.79 -12.01 -8.73
N VAL A 23 -11.50 -12.35 -9.98
CA VAL A 23 -12.48 -12.90 -10.92
C VAL A 23 -13.06 -14.21 -10.39
N ALA A 24 -12.21 -15.08 -9.82
CA ALA A 24 -12.59 -16.37 -9.26
C ALA A 24 -13.40 -16.30 -7.95
N GLY A 25 -13.59 -15.11 -7.35
CA GLY A 25 -14.32 -14.98 -6.07
C GLY A 25 -13.43 -14.85 -4.84
N ASP A 26 -12.14 -15.20 -4.93
CA ASP A 26 -11.18 -15.11 -3.84
C ASP A 26 -10.58 -13.68 -3.74
N VAL A 27 -11.39 -12.79 -3.18
CA VAL A 27 -11.00 -11.41 -2.88
C VAL A 27 -9.82 -11.35 -1.90
N GLY A 28 -9.74 -12.29 -0.95
CA GLY A 28 -8.68 -12.31 0.06
C GLY A 28 -7.30 -12.51 -0.55
N THR A 29 -7.16 -13.50 -1.44
CA THR A 29 -5.91 -13.73 -2.16
C THR A 29 -5.59 -12.58 -3.10
N SER A 30 -6.57 -12.05 -3.84
CA SER A 30 -6.35 -10.89 -4.72
C SER A 30 -5.79 -9.68 -3.96
N VAL A 31 -6.38 -9.31 -2.83
CA VAL A 31 -5.91 -8.17 -2.02
C VAL A 31 -4.52 -8.42 -1.44
N ARG A 32 -4.26 -9.64 -0.93
CA ARG A 32 -2.93 -10.01 -0.44
C ARG A 32 -1.87 -9.89 -1.53
N THR A 33 -2.12 -10.44 -2.72
CA THR A 33 -1.17 -10.35 -3.83
C THR A 33 -0.98 -8.91 -4.29
N ALA A 34 -2.04 -8.10 -4.31
CA ALA A 34 -1.94 -6.69 -4.69
C ALA A 34 -1.03 -5.88 -3.73
N PHE A 35 -0.99 -6.20 -2.43
CA PHE A 35 -0.08 -5.56 -1.48
C PHE A 35 1.38 -5.84 -1.84
N PHE A 36 1.74 -7.12 -2.04
CA PHE A 36 3.09 -7.48 -2.49
C PHE A 36 3.44 -6.88 -3.84
N ARG A 37 2.45 -6.84 -4.74
CA ARG A 37 2.61 -6.25 -6.06
C ARG A 37 2.96 -4.76 -6.00
N MET A 38 2.49 -4.01 -5.00
CA MET A 38 2.91 -2.62 -4.82
C MET A 38 4.41 -2.51 -4.54
N ASP A 39 4.96 -3.37 -3.68
CA ASP A 39 6.40 -3.39 -3.39
C ASP A 39 7.22 -3.73 -4.64
N GLU A 40 6.76 -4.69 -5.44
CA GLU A 40 7.40 -5.05 -6.71
C GLU A 40 7.36 -3.91 -7.73
N MET A 41 6.18 -3.30 -7.92
CA MET A 41 5.99 -2.24 -8.92
C MET A 41 6.81 -0.98 -8.61
N MET A 42 7.16 -0.76 -7.34
CA MET A 42 7.99 0.37 -6.93
C MET A 42 9.49 0.17 -7.17
N ARG A 43 9.91 -1.00 -7.67
CA ARG A 43 11.30 -1.30 -8.04
C ARG A 43 11.58 -1.00 -9.51
N GLY A 44 12.87 -0.90 -9.84
CA GLY A 44 13.37 -0.72 -11.19
C GLY A 44 13.03 0.62 -11.83
N GLN A 45 13.35 0.75 -13.12
CA GLN A 45 13.30 2.00 -13.87
C GLN A 45 11.90 2.64 -13.87
N ARG A 46 10.86 1.84 -14.10
CA ARG A 46 9.48 2.33 -14.16
C ARG A 46 8.96 2.75 -12.77
N GLY A 47 9.21 1.94 -11.74
CA GLY A 47 8.86 2.27 -10.36
C GLY A 47 9.50 3.58 -9.92
N TRP A 48 10.80 3.74 -10.18
CA TRP A 48 11.53 4.97 -9.92
C TRP A 48 10.89 6.19 -10.60
N ARG A 49 10.59 6.09 -11.91
CA ARG A 49 10.02 7.18 -12.71
C ARG A 49 8.65 7.60 -12.18
N GLU A 50 7.77 6.64 -11.89
CA GLU A 50 6.44 6.93 -11.37
C GLU A 50 6.49 7.58 -9.98
N LEU A 51 7.37 7.11 -9.10
CA LEU A 51 7.60 7.74 -7.80
C LEU A 51 8.16 9.17 -7.96
N ALA A 52 9.10 9.39 -8.87
CA ALA A 52 9.65 10.72 -9.16
C ALA A 52 8.57 11.68 -9.68
N VAL A 53 7.76 11.25 -10.64
CA VAL A 53 6.63 12.06 -11.16
C VAL A 53 5.63 12.41 -10.07
N LEU A 54 5.29 11.45 -9.20
CA LEU A 54 4.41 11.68 -8.06
C LEU A 54 5.03 12.65 -7.04
N GLY A 55 6.35 12.56 -6.83
CA GLY A 55 7.14 13.50 -6.02
C GLY A 55 7.14 14.92 -6.58
N ASP A 56 7.39 15.10 -7.88
CA ASP A 56 7.42 16.41 -8.52
C ASP A 56 6.05 17.07 -8.56
N LYS A 57 5.00 16.30 -8.82
CA LYS A 57 3.62 16.77 -8.71
C LYS A 57 3.31 17.24 -7.29
N ILE A 58 3.90 16.61 -6.26
CA ILE A 58 3.79 17.10 -4.88
C ILE A 58 4.50 18.44 -4.76
N ASN A 59 5.74 18.58 -5.21
CA ASN A 59 6.50 19.83 -5.09
C ASN A 59 5.78 21.00 -5.78
N LYS A 60 5.21 20.76 -6.97
CA LYS A 60 4.37 21.74 -7.69
C LYS A 60 3.06 22.03 -6.96
N PHE A 61 2.38 21.02 -6.44
CA PHE A 61 1.15 21.16 -5.65
C PHE A 61 1.39 21.89 -4.33
N THR A 62 2.46 21.57 -3.59
CA THR A 62 2.84 22.31 -2.37
C THR A 62 3.20 23.75 -2.68
N GLY A 63 3.70 24.03 -3.89
CA GLY A 63 3.90 25.40 -4.37
C GLY A 63 2.62 26.14 -4.81
N MET A 64 1.50 25.43 -5.04
CA MET A 64 0.24 26.02 -5.52
C MET A 64 -0.93 25.92 -4.51
N ILE A 65 -0.84 25.14 -3.44
CA ILE A 65 -1.98 24.81 -2.57
C ILE A 65 -1.80 25.44 -1.18
N GLU A 66 -1.94 26.76 -1.18
CA GLU A 66 -2.81 27.49 -0.24
C GLU A 66 -4.30 27.43 -0.66
N GLY A 67 -4.68 26.65 -1.67
CA GLY A 67 -6.06 26.65 -2.16
C GLY A 67 -6.54 25.32 -2.75
N PHE A 68 -7.61 24.79 -2.16
CA PHE A 68 -8.62 23.93 -2.80
C PHE A 68 -8.28 22.45 -3.11
N ILE A 69 -8.67 21.61 -2.15
CA ILE A 69 -9.30 20.28 -2.24
C ILE A 69 -9.50 19.75 -3.68
N TRP A 70 -8.77 18.68 -4.04
CA TRP A 70 -8.73 18.08 -5.39
C TRP A 70 -9.87 17.06 -5.64
N SER A 71 -10.42 17.11 -6.86
CA SER A 71 -11.51 16.27 -7.39
C SER A 71 -11.00 15.06 -8.20
N LEU A 72 -11.69 13.93 -8.04
CA LEU A 72 -11.40 12.60 -8.60
C LEU A 72 -12.06 12.42 -9.97
N ARG A 73 -11.32 12.00 -11.00
CA ARG A 73 -11.89 11.31 -12.18
C ARG A 73 -10.97 10.20 -12.64
N SER A 74 -11.45 8.96 -12.48
CA SER A 74 -10.92 7.75 -13.10
C SER A 74 -11.55 7.62 -14.49
N SER A 75 -10.76 7.26 -15.49
CA SER A 75 -11.24 6.80 -16.79
C SER A 75 -10.80 5.36 -16.99
N SER A 76 -11.80 4.52 -17.17
CA SER A 76 -11.73 3.07 -17.32
C SER A 76 -11.80 2.68 -18.79
N GLU A 77 -10.84 1.89 -19.28
CA GLU A 77 -10.96 1.11 -20.51
C GLU A 77 -10.42 -0.32 -20.32
N LYS A 78 -10.99 -1.25 -21.09
CA LYS A 78 -11.00 -2.71 -20.91
C LYS A 78 -9.79 -3.43 -21.55
N ASN A 79 -9.44 -4.57 -20.93
CA ASN A 79 -8.84 -5.82 -21.44
C ASN A 79 -7.71 -5.80 -22.48
N ASP A 80 -6.53 -6.25 -22.04
CA ASP A 80 -5.92 -7.52 -22.48
C ASP A 80 -5.06 -8.10 -21.34
N GLN A 81 -4.98 -9.43 -21.22
CA GLN A 81 -4.20 -10.14 -20.20
C GLN A 81 -2.70 -10.08 -20.50
N VAL A 82 -2.13 -8.89 -20.38
CA VAL A 82 -0.70 -8.66 -20.30
C VAL A 82 -0.49 -7.81 -19.05
N ASP A 83 0.47 -8.20 -18.20
CA ASP A 83 0.92 -7.34 -17.11
C ASP A 83 1.37 -6.01 -17.70
N ASP A 84 0.52 -4.99 -17.59
CA ASP A 84 0.73 -3.61 -18.07
C ASP A 84 1.84 -2.88 -17.28
N TRP A 85 2.69 -3.63 -16.59
CA TRP A 85 3.89 -3.17 -15.91
C TRP A 85 5.16 -3.90 -16.41
N PRO A 86 5.48 -3.83 -17.71
CA PRO A 86 6.69 -4.44 -18.25
C PRO A 86 7.96 -3.93 -17.56
N PHE A 87 8.97 -4.79 -17.54
CA PHE A 87 10.33 -4.40 -17.23
C PHE A 87 10.81 -3.34 -18.24
N GLU A 88 11.45 -2.30 -17.73
CA GLU A 88 12.03 -1.23 -18.53
C GLU A 88 13.52 -1.12 -18.21
N GLU A 89 14.36 -1.13 -19.26
CA GLU A 89 15.78 -0.81 -19.13
C GLU A 89 16.00 0.71 -19.08
N GLY A 90 16.92 1.16 -18.23
CA GLY A 90 17.28 2.55 -18.09
C GLY A 90 18.26 2.81 -16.93
N PRO A 91 18.59 4.09 -16.66
CA PRO A 91 19.58 4.48 -15.65
C PRO A 91 19.27 4.06 -14.21
N HIS A 92 18.02 3.66 -13.95
CA HIS A 92 17.52 3.25 -12.64
C HIS A 92 16.91 1.84 -12.66
N SER A 93 17.33 0.98 -13.60
CA SER A 93 16.88 -0.41 -13.65
C SER A 93 17.23 -1.21 -12.39
N ASP A 94 18.28 -0.82 -11.67
CA ASP A 94 18.72 -1.41 -10.40
C ASP A 94 18.05 -0.78 -9.16
N PHE A 95 17.10 0.14 -9.34
CA PHE A 95 16.42 0.80 -8.24
C PHE A 95 15.71 -0.21 -7.32
N ALA A 96 16.20 -0.36 -6.09
CA ALA A 96 15.74 -1.37 -5.15
C ALA A 96 14.36 -1.06 -4.50
N GLY A 97 13.83 0.15 -4.70
CA GLY A 97 12.60 0.64 -4.09
C GLY A 97 12.80 1.92 -3.27
N PRO A 98 11.73 2.55 -2.79
CA PRO A 98 11.78 3.79 -2.02
C PRO A 98 12.38 3.57 -0.63
N THR A 99 12.96 4.61 -0.04
CA THR A 99 13.51 4.57 1.34
C THR A 99 12.47 4.91 2.41
N SER A 100 11.20 5.06 2.04
CA SER A 100 10.10 5.35 2.95
C SER A 100 8.83 4.65 2.49
N GLY A 101 8.09 4.03 3.40
CA GLY A 101 6.83 3.34 3.09
C GLY A 101 5.57 4.10 3.49
N CYS A 102 4.39 3.51 3.29
CA CYS A 102 3.12 3.99 3.82
C CYS A 102 2.35 2.89 4.55
N THR A 103 1.43 3.30 5.43
CA THR A 103 0.39 2.40 5.91
C THR A 103 -0.69 2.22 4.85
N ALA A 104 -1.35 1.07 4.85
CA ALA A 104 -2.48 0.79 3.98
C ALA A 104 -3.52 -0.03 4.73
N CYS A 105 -4.75 0.48 4.81
CA CYS A 105 -5.90 -0.21 5.36
C CYS A 105 -7.01 -0.17 4.31
N VAL A 106 -7.40 -1.34 3.80
CA VAL A 106 -8.29 -1.49 2.65
C VAL A 106 -9.49 -2.34 3.06
N ALA A 107 -10.68 -1.85 2.73
CA ALA A 107 -11.92 -2.59 2.85
C ALA A 107 -12.49 -2.85 1.45
N VAL A 108 -12.67 -4.12 1.08
CA VAL A 108 -13.29 -4.52 -0.18
C VAL A 108 -14.66 -5.10 0.13
N ILE A 109 -15.69 -4.49 -0.42
CA ILE A 109 -17.07 -4.97 -0.35
C ILE A 109 -17.39 -5.60 -1.70
N ARG A 110 -17.77 -6.87 -1.69
CA ARG A 110 -18.27 -7.57 -2.87
C ARG A 110 -19.47 -8.39 -2.46
N GLU A 111 -20.61 -8.11 -3.08
CA GLU A 111 -21.89 -8.72 -2.74
C GLU A 111 -22.15 -8.59 -1.23
N ASN A 112 -22.22 -9.73 -0.52
CA ASN A 112 -22.49 -9.76 0.92
C ASN A 112 -21.22 -10.00 1.77
N TYR A 113 -20.04 -9.91 1.16
CA TYR A 113 -18.76 -10.12 1.82
C TYR A 113 -17.99 -8.81 1.98
N LEU A 114 -17.41 -8.63 3.18
CA LEU A 114 -16.47 -7.56 3.49
C LEU A 114 -15.12 -8.19 3.84
N VAL A 115 -14.10 -7.86 3.05
CA VAL A 115 -12.71 -8.27 3.30
C VAL A 115 -11.90 -7.05 3.71
N VAL A 116 -11.15 -7.17 4.80
CA VAL A 116 -10.27 -6.10 5.30
C VAL A 116 -8.82 -6.58 5.25
N ALA A 117 -7.95 -5.76 4.65
CA ALA A 117 -6.51 -5.96 4.64
C ALA A 117 -5.81 -4.76 5.28
N ASN A 118 -4.77 -5.02 6.07
CA ASN A 118 -4.01 -3.98 6.76
C ASN A 118 -2.49 -4.24 6.66
N ALA A 119 -1.73 -3.17 6.43
CA ALA A 119 -0.29 -3.09 6.65
C ALA A 119 0.01 -1.75 7.33
N GLY A 120 0.48 -1.80 8.58
CA GLY A 120 0.70 -0.63 9.41
C GLY A 120 -0.26 -0.51 10.58
N ASP A 121 -0.37 0.70 11.12
CA ASP A 121 -1.12 1.03 12.33
C ASP A 121 -2.38 1.86 12.06
N SER A 122 -2.83 1.91 10.80
CA SER A 122 -4.18 2.33 10.46
C SER A 122 -5.20 1.27 10.89
N ARG A 123 -6.44 1.69 11.19
CA ARG A 123 -7.47 0.82 11.75
C ARG A 123 -8.78 0.86 10.99
N CYS A 124 -9.34 -0.31 10.70
CA CYS A 124 -10.71 -0.47 10.21
C CYS A 124 -11.63 -0.88 11.36
N VAL A 125 -12.73 -0.16 11.52
CA VAL A 125 -13.76 -0.40 12.53
C VAL A 125 -15.11 -0.39 11.82
N ILE A 126 -15.99 -1.34 12.14
CA ILE A 126 -17.37 -1.36 11.67
C ILE A 126 -18.32 -1.13 12.85
N SER A 127 -19.42 -0.41 12.60
CA SER A 127 -20.53 -0.33 13.56
C SER A 127 -21.59 -1.36 13.23
N ARG A 128 -22.02 -2.14 14.22
CA ARG A 128 -23.18 -3.05 14.14
C ARG A 128 -24.03 -2.85 15.38
N ASN A 129 -25.31 -2.48 15.18
CA ASN A 129 -26.27 -2.19 16.24
C ASN A 129 -25.76 -1.15 17.27
N GLY A 130 -25.12 -0.08 16.78
CA GLY A 130 -24.56 0.98 17.64
C GLY A 130 -23.26 0.60 18.38
N GLN A 131 -22.74 -0.61 18.19
CA GLN A 131 -21.49 -1.07 18.80
C GLN A 131 -20.36 -1.10 17.77
N ALA A 132 -19.16 -0.69 18.18
CA ALA A 132 -17.97 -0.67 17.34
C ALA A 132 -17.20 -2.00 17.43
N TYR A 133 -16.83 -2.57 16.28
CA TYR A 133 -16.06 -3.80 16.16
C TYR A 133 -14.82 -3.57 15.31
N ASN A 134 -13.65 -3.95 15.82
CA ASN A 134 -12.40 -3.88 15.06
C ASN A 134 -12.38 -4.96 13.97
N LEU A 135 -12.13 -4.56 12.73
CA LEU A 135 -11.95 -5.47 11.60
C LEU A 135 -10.49 -5.66 11.20
N SER A 136 -9.59 -4.84 11.74
CA SER A 136 -8.15 -4.98 11.56
C SER A 136 -7.41 -5.03 12.90
N ARG A 137 -6.14 -5.45 12.86
CA ARG A 137 -5.20 -5.34 13.98
C ARG A 137 -4.10 -4.38 13.58
N ASP A 138 -3.79 -3.42 14.44
CA ASP A 138 -2.69 -2.49 14.23
C ASP A 138 -1.36 -3.24 14.33
N HIS A 139 -0.45 -3.07 13.39
CA HIS A 139 0.86 -3.72 13.43
C HIS A 139 1.84 -2.89 14.25
N LYS A 140 1.73 -2.99 15.58
CA LYS A 140 2.62 -2.29 16.52
C LYS A 140 3.80 -3.19 16.94
N PRO A 141 4.99 -2.63 17.21
CA PRO A 141 6.18 -3.43 17.57
C PRO A 141 6.06 -4.18 18.90
N ASP A 142 5.22 -3.72 19.81
CA ASP A 142 4.96 -4.32 21.12
C ASP A 142 4.00 -5.52 21.09
N LEU A 143 3.35 -5.78 19.94
CA LEU A 143 2.61 -7.02 19.76
C LEU A 143 3.56 -8.20 19.66
N GLU A 144 3.36 -9.23 20.49
CA GLU A 144 4.30 -10.36 20.59
C GLU A 144 4.60 -11.00 19.23
N ALA A 145 3.57 -11.23 18.41
CA ALA A 145 3.76 -11.79 17.06
C ALA A 145 4.62 -10.90 16.14
N GLU A 146 4.50 -9.57 16.24
CA GLU A 146 5.34 -8.66 15.45
C GLU A 146 6.74 -8.55 16.04
N ARG A 147 6.87 -8.53 17.37
CA ARG A 147 8.14 -8.54 18.08
C ARG A 147 8.97 -9.76 17.71
N GLU A 148 8.39 -10.96 17.79
CA GLU A 148 9.04 -12.21 17.39
C GLU A 148 9.47 -12.17 15.92
N ARG A 149 8.60 -11.69 15.03
CA ARG A 149 8.92 -11.55 13.59
C ARG A 149 10.09 -10.60 13.36
N ILE A 150 10.12 -9.46 14.04
CA ILE A 150 11.20 -8.46 13.93
C ILE A 150 12.53 -9.04 14.40
N LEU A 151 12.54 -9.67 15.58
CA LEU A 151 13.75 -10.26 16.16
C LEU A 151 14.27 -11.42 15.29
N LYS A 152 13.38 -12.29 14.79
CA LYS A 152 13.74 -13.38 13.88
C LYS A 152 14.33 -12.88 12.56
N ALA A 153 13.93 -11.69 12.10
CA ALA A 153 14.48 -11.05 10.92
C ALA A 153 15.81 -10.31 11.18
N GLY A 154 16.37 -10.37 12.40
CA GLY A 154 17.61 -9.68 12.78
C GLY A 154 17.42 -8.19 13.13
N GLY A 155 16.18 -7.72 13.21
CA GLY A 155 15.86 -6.38 13.70
C GLY A 155 15.85 -6.31 15.23
N PHE A 156 15.71 -5.09 15.76
CA PHE A 156 15.57 -4.87 17.20
C PHE A 156 14.48 -3.85 17.51
N ILE A 157 14.04 -3.83 18.76
CA ILE A 157 13.08 -2.83 19.26
C ILE A 157 13.79 -2.01 20.33
N HIS A 158 13.82 -0.68 20.14
CA HIS A 158 14.37 0.26 21.11
C HIS A 158 13.35 1.38 21.35
N ALA A 159 13.01 1.63 22.62
CA ALA A 159 12.00 2.61 23.02
C ALA A 159 10.67 2.49 22.23
N GLY A 160 10.19 1.26 22.02
CA GLY A 160 8.95 1.00 21.27
C GLY A 160 9.05 1.19 19.75
N ARG A 161 10.26 1.36 19.20
CA ARG A 161 10.50 1.57 17.76
C ARG A 161 11.32 0.44 17.15
N VAL A 162 10.90 -0.02 15.97
CA VAL A 162 11.65 -0.97 15.13
C VAL A 162 12.91 -0.29 14.62
N ASN A 163 14.06 -0.93 14.86
CA ASN A 163 15.40 -0.46 14.53
C ASN A 163 15.65 1.00 15.01
N GLY A 164 15.01 1.40 16.12
CA GLY A 164 15.10 2.75 16.69
C GLY A 164 14.37 3.86 15.93
N SER A 165 13.74 3.57 14.78
CA SER A 165 13.16 4.59 13.90
C SER A 165 11.63 4.49 13.78
N LEU A 166 11.08 3.32 13.48
CA LEU A 166 9.68 3.16 13.09
C LEU A 166 8.79 2.76 14.27
N ASN A 167 7.67 3.45 14.46
CA ASN A 167 6.67 3.16 15.51
C ASN A 167 5.60 2.13 15.09
N LEU A 168 5.81 1.44 13.98
CA LEU A 168 4.94 0.44 13.37
C LEU A 168 5.79 -0.68 12.76
N ALA A 169 5.24 -1.88 12.65
CA ALA A 169 5.98 -3.09 12.29
C ALA A 169 5.86 -3.48 10.79
N ARG A 170 4.82 -3.03 10.09
CA ARG A 170 4.56 -3.36 8.68
C ARG A 170 4.18 -2.11 7.89
N ALA A 171 4.67 -1.99 6.66
CA ALA A 171 4.29 -0.93 5.72
C ALA A 171 4.42 -1.47 4.29
N ILE A 172 3.85 -0.75 3.33
CA ILE A 172 4.14 -0.94 1.89
C ILE A 172 5.25 0.05 1.51
N GLY A 173 6.21 -0.38 0.70
CA GLY A 173 7.35 0.42 0.23
C GLY A 173 8.63 0.20 1.00
#